data_AF-A0A8J2TP80-F1
#
_entry.id   AF-A0A8J2TP80-F1
#
_cell.length_a   1.000
_cell.length_b   1.000
_cell.length_c   1.000
_cell.angle_alpha   90.00
_cell.angle_beta   90.00
_cell.angle_gamma   90.00
#
_symmetry.space_group_name_H-M   'P 1'
#
loop_
_entity.id
_entity.type
_entity.pdbx_description
1 polymer ?
#
loop_
_entity_poly.entity_id
_entity_poly.type
_entity_poly.pdbx_seq_one_letter_code
_entity_poly.pdbx_strand_id
1 'polypeptide(L)'
;MLILGILTQISLKAEMRIEIEITETKDQIVITTEKNNLMRATLKDKIISICDKKIETKGLNVGLSFYAFFENKNTDPELLMEAAEWWIMTHKLNHFEKATKIKKLVIGE
;
A
#
# COMPACT_ATOMS: atom_id res chain seq x y z
N MET A 1 -26.98 19.79 -14.92
CA MET A 1 -28.15 18.89 -14.85
C MET A 1 -27.60 17.48 -15.03
N LEU A 2 -27.95 16.59 -14.10
CA LEU A 2 -27.45 15.23 -13.82
C LEU A 2 -26.94 14.43 -15.04
N ILE A 3 -25.91 13.58 -14.95
CA ILE A 3 -25.97 12.30 -14.22
C ILE A 3 -24.56 11.80 -13.79
N LEU A 4 -24.55 11.33 -12.53
CA LEU A 4 -23.74 10.28 -11.88
C LEU A 4 -22.39 9.92 -12.51
N GLY A 5 -21.32 10.23 -11.79
CA GLY A 5 -20.12 9.40 -11.83
C GLY A 5 -20.48 7.99 -11.40
N ILE A 6 -20.59 7.08 -12.37
CA ILE A 6 -20.64 5.65 -12.07
C ILE A 6 -19.25 5.30 -11.54
N LEU A 7 -19.09 5.27 -10.22
CA LEU A 7 -17.97 4.62 -9.56
C LEU A 7 -18.12 3.10 -9.78
N THR A 8 -17.93 2.64 -11.01
CA THR A 8 -17.73 1.21 -11.26
C THR A 8 -16.35 0.86 -10.74
N GLN A 9 -16.29 0.45 -9.48
CA GLN A 9 -15.13 -0.23 -8.92
C GLN A 9 -14.97 -1.55 -9.67
N ILE A 10 -14.14 -1.57 -10.71
CA ILE A 10 -13.73 -2.80 -11.37
C ILE A 10 -12.69 -3.45 -10.46
N SER A 11 -13.12 -4.40 -9.64
CA SER A 11 -12.24 -5.18 -8.77
C SER A 11 -11.49 -6.23 -9.59
N LEU A 12 -10.33 -5.86 -10.13
CA LEU A 12 -9.32 -6.81 -10.60
C LEU A 12 -8.28 -7.02 -9.49
N LYS A 13 -7.74 -8.24 -9.39
CA LYS A 13 -6.88 -8.75 -8.31
C LYS A 13 -5.83 -7.73 -7.82
N ALA A 14 -5.69 -7.67 -6.49
CA ALA A 14 -4.95 -6.68 -5.69
C ALA A 14 -5.62 -5.30 -5.68
N GLU A 15 -5.62 -4.59 -4.56
CA GLU A 15 -6.40 -3.37 -4.26
C GLU A 15 -6.00 -2.12 -5.08
N MET A 16 -5.65 -2.30 -6.35
CA MET A 16 -5.44 -1.27 -7.34
C MET A 16 -6.78 -0.63 -7.69
N ARG A 17 -6.91 0.67 -7.39
CA ARG A 17 -8.08 1.45 -7.78
C ARG A 17 -7.71 2.31 -8.97
N ILE A 18 -8.59 2.31 -9.97
CA ILE A 18 -8.51 3.22 -11.10
C ILE A 18 -9.65 4.20 -10.92
N GLU A 19 -9.31 5.47 -10.79
CA GLU A 19 -10.29 6.55 -10.81
C GLU A 19 -10.44 7.00 -12.26
N ILE A 20 -11.68 6.99 -12.73
CA ILE A 20 -12.05 7.42 -14.07
C ILE A 20 -12.89 8.68 -13.93
N GLU A 21 -12.43 9.76 -14.54
CA GLU A 21 -13.20 10.99 -14.65
C GLU A 21 -13.60 11.18 -16.11
N ILE A 22 -14.90 11.36 -16.34
CA ILE A 22 -15.48 11.56 -17.66
C ILE A 22 -16.06 12.97 -17.70
N THR A 23 -15.55 13.79 -18.61
CA THR A 23 -16.04 15.14 -18.85
C THR A 23 -16.59 15.25 -20.26
N GLU A 24 -17.83 15.71 -20.39
CA GLU A 24 -18.48 15.97 -21.68
C GLU A 24 -18.51 17.47 -21.96
N THR A 25 -18.10 17.87 -23.16
CA THR A 25 -18.30 19.21 -23.71
C THR A 25 -19.13 19.11 -24.99
N LYS A 26 -19.54 20.26 -25.56
CA LYS A 26 -20.38 20.29 -26.77
C LYS A 26 -19.80 19.54 -27.98
N ASP A 27 -18.48 19.46 -28.06
CA ASP A 27 -17.78 18.95 -29.25
C ASP A 27 -17.01 17.65 -28.98
N GLN A 28 -16.80 17.25 -27.72
CA GLN A 28 -16.01 16.07 -27.37
C GLN A 28 -16.31 15.50 -25.97
N ILE A 29 -15.99 14.22 -25.80
CA ILE A 29 -15.91 13.53 -24.51
C ILE A 29 -14.43 13.32 -24.17
N VAL A 30 -14.03 13.71 -22.96
CA VAL A 30 -12.68 13.50 -22.42
C VAL A 30 -12.76 12.48 -21.30
N ILE A 31 -11.91 11.44 -21.37
CA ILE A 31 -11.77 10.41 -20.34
C ILE A 31 -10.35 10.49 -19.77
N THR A 32 -10.24 10.75 -18.48
CA THR A 32 -8.97 10.68 -17.73
C THR A 32 -8.97 9.46 -16.82
N THR A 33 -7.83 8.80 -16.70
CA THR A 33 -7.66 7.64 -15.81
C THR A 33 -6.44 7.85 -14.92
N GLU A 34 -6.64 7.78 -13.61
CA GLU A 34 -5.56 7.83 -12.62
C GLU A 34 -5.46 6.51 -11.87
N LYS A 35 -4.22 6.01 -11.72
CA LYS A 35 -3.93 4.80 -10.95
C LYS A 35 -3.57 5.21 -9.52
N ASN A 36 -4.41 4.84 -8.56
CA ASN A 36 -4.13 5.04 -7.14
C ASN A 36 -3.58 3.75 -6.52
N ASN A 37 -2.33 3.81 -6.06
CA ASN A 37 -1.67 2.74 -5.31
C ASN A 37 -2.10 2.83 -3.84
N LEU A 38 -3.20 2.16 -3.49
CA LEU A 38 -3.57 1.93 -2.10
C LEU A 38 -2.84 0.68 -1.59
N MET A 39 -2.10 0.80 -0.48
CA MET A 39 -1.51 -0.37 0.18
C MET A 39 -2.61 -1.34 0.61
N ARG A 40 -2.45 -2.61 0.23
CA ARG A 40 -3.39 -3.69 0.53
C ARG A 40 -3.60 -3.87 2.03
N ALA A 41 -4.83 -4.15 2.43
CA ALA A 41 -5.15 -4.52 3.81
C ALA A 41 -4.31 -5.72 4.28
N THR A 42 -4.10 -6.71 3.41
CA THR A 42 -3.28 -7.89 3.71
C THR A 42 -1.81 -7.54 4.01
N LEU A 43 -1.24 -6.55 3.32
CA LEU A 43 0.11 -6.08 3.60
C LEU A 43 0.17 -5.29 4.91
N LYS A 44 -0.82 -4.42 5.16
CA LYS A 44 -0.93 -3.68 6.43
C LYS A 44 -0.97 -4.61 7.64
N ASP A 45 -1.87 -5.58 7.62
CA ASP A 45 -2.05 -6.56 8.70
C ASP A 45 -0.77 -7.36 8.94
N LYS A 46 -0.09 -7.74 7.85
CA LYS A 46 1.17 -8.48 7.94
C LYS A 46 2.30 -7.65 8.56
N ILE A 47 2.44 -6.39 8.16
CA ILE A 47 3.44 -5.49 8.75
C ILE A 47 3.17 -5.31 10.25
N ILE A 48 1.92 -5.05 10.64
CA ILE A 48 1.54 -4.84 12.05
C ILE A 48 1.84 -6.09 12.88
N SER A 49 1.35 -7.27 12.44
CA SER A 49 1.54 -8.54 13.13
C SER A 49 3.03 -8.86 13.37
N ILE A 50 3.86 -8.63 12.35
CA ILE A 50 5.31 -8.88 12.44
C ILE A 50 5.99 -7.86 13.35
N CYS A 51 5.62 -6.58 13.27
CA CYS A 51 6.15 -5.56 14.19
C CYS A 51 5.82 -5.92 15.64
N ASP A 52 4.58 -6.29 15.93
CA ASP A 52 4.13 -6.64 17.28
C ASP A 52 4.90 -7.85 17.83
N LYS A 53 4.97 -8.93 17.05
CA LYS A 53 5.74 -10.13 17.43
C LYS A 53 7.21 -9.81 17.69
N LYS A 54 7.82 -8.93 16.89
CA LYS A 54 9.24 -8.56 17.05
C LYS A 54 9.45 -7.65 18.26
N ILE A 55 8.51 -6.74 18.53
CA ILE A 55 8.55 -5.88 19.71
C ILE A 55 8.41 -6.72 20.99
N GLU A 56 7.47 -7.66 21.01
CA GLU A 56 7.27 -8.57 22.15
C GLU A 56 8.53 -9.40 22.44
N THR A 57 9.16 -9.95 21.39
CA THR A 57 10.29 -10.87 21.55
C THR A 57 11.66 -10.20 21.69
N LYS A 58 11.83 -8.98 21.16
CA LYS A 58 13.14 -8.29 21.09
C LYS A 58 13.13 -6.88 21.70
N GLY A 59 12.00 -6.41 22.19
CA GLY A 59 11.81 -5.09 22.78
C GLY A 59 11.60 -3.95 21.78
N LEU A 60 11.28 -2.77 22.31
CA LEU A 60 10.85 -1.58 21.54
C LEU A 60 11.90 -1.01 20.58
N ASN A 61 13.18 -1.35 20.78
CA ASN A 61 14.29 -0.86 19.96
C ASN A 61 14.64 -1.79 18.78
N VAL A 62 13.89 -2.87 18.57
CA VAL A 62 14.14 -3.80 17.46
C VAL A 62 14.05 -3.07 16.11
N GLY A 63 15.12 -3.18 15.33
CA GLY A 63 15.19 -2.71 13.95
C GLY A 63 14.72 -3.80 12.98
N LEU A 64 13.90 -3.43 12.01
CA LEU A 64 13.42 -4.29 10.94
C LEU A 64 13.72 -3.65 9.58
N SER A 65 13.93 -4.50 8.57
CA SER A 65 13.94 -4.12 7.15
C SER A 65 12.65 -4.63 6.50
N PHE A 66 12.28 -4.12 5.31
CA PHE A 66 11.06 -4.58 4.63
C PHE A 66 11.06 -6.09 4.33
N TYR A 67 12.24 -6.70 4.19
CA TYR A 67 12.37 -8.16 4.03
C TYR A 67 11.81 -8.95 5.21
N ALA A 68 11.70 -8.34 6.40
CA ALA A 68 11.12 -8.99 7.57
C ALA A 68 9.63 -9.36 7.36
N PHE A 69 8.95 -8.77 6.37
CA PHE A 69 7.53 -9.03 6.11
C PHE A 69 7.27 -10.22 5.18
N PHE A 70 8.32 -10.94 4.78
CA PHE A 70 8.28 -12.01 3.77
C PHE A 70 9.02 -13.25 4.25
N GLU A 71 8.46 -14.42 3.93
CA GLU A 71 9.14 -15.70 4.17
C GLU A 71 10.16 -16.00 3.06
N ASN A 72 9.81 -15.69 1.81
CA ASN A 72 10.65 -15.91 0.64
C ASN A 72 10.25 -14.95 -0.50
N LYS A 73 11.24 -14.48 -1.27
CA LYS A 73 11.07 -13.61 -2.44
C LYS A 73 10.17 -14.19 -3.54
N ASN A 74 10.04 -15.51 -3.62
CA ASN A 74 9.29 -16.18 -4.69
C ASN A 74 7.86 -16.58 -4.32
N THR A 75 7.48 -16.51 -3.04
CA THR A 75 6.16 -16.98 -2.58
C THR A 75 5.05 -16.00 -2.93
N ASP A 76 5.30 -14.71 -2.75
CA ASP A 76 4.38 -13.62 -3.12
C ASP A 76 5.20 -12.41 -3.60
N PRO A 77 5.69 -12.45 -4.85
CA PRO A 77 6.55 -11.40 -5.38
C PRO A 77 5.81 -10.06 -5.50
N GLU A 78 4.49 -10.05 -5.68
CA GLU A 78 3.70 -8.82 -5.74
C GLU A 78 3.67 -8.10 -4.38
N LEU A 79 3.44 -8.85 -3.29
CA LEU A 79 3.49 -8.28 -1.93
C LEU A 79 4.88 -7.74 -1.60
N LEU A 80 5.95 -8.39 -2.09
CA LEU A 80 7.33 -7.93 -1.92
C LEU A 80 7.55 -6.59 -2.59
N MET A 81 7.14 -6.46 -3.86
CA MET A 81 7.29 -5.22 -4.62
C MET A 81 6.50 -4.08 -4.01
N GLU A 82 5.29 -4.36 -3.53
CA GLU A 82 4.45 -3.39 -2.84
C GLU A 82 5.08 -2.88 -1.53
N ALA A 83 5.61 -3.79 -0.70
CA ALA A 83 6.30 -3.37 0.52
C ALA A 83 7.60 -2.61 0.22
N ALA A 84 8.33 -2.99 -0.83
CA ALA A 84 9.52 -2.28 -1.27
C ALA A 84 9.18 -0.86 -1.78
N GLU A 85 8.12 -0.71 -2.57
CA GLU A 85 7.64 0.60 -3.04
C GLU A 85 7.21 1.50 -1.86
N TRP A 86 6.43 0.96 -0.93
CA TRP A 86 6.04 1.69 0.28
C TRP A 86 7.27 2.11 1.11
N TRP A 87 8.23 1.20 1.30
CA TRP A 87 9.42 1.45 2.11
C TRP A 87 10.37 2.46 1.47
N ILE A 88 10.69 2.28 0.19
CA ILE A 88 11.76 2.99 -0.51
C ILE A 88 11.22 4.27 -1.17
N MET A 89 10.11 4.17 -1.89
CA MET A 89 9.61 5.29 -2.69
C MET A 89 8.72 6.22 -1.86
N THR A 90 7.78 5.63 -1.11
CA THR A 90 6.77 6.41 -0.37
C THR A 90 7.39 7.03 0.89
N HIS A 91 7.96 6.21 1.77
CA HIS A 91 8.47 6.68 3.07
C HIS A 91 9.99 6.91 3.12
N LYS A 92 10.74 6.49 2.10
CA LYS A 92 12.19 6.71 1.98
C LYS A 92 12.95 6.28 3.24
N LEU A 93 12.57 5.13 3.77
CA LEU A 93 13.12 4.59 5.01
C LEU A 93 14.54 4.06 4.80
N ASN A 94 15.34 4.06 5.86
CA ASN A 94 16.68 3.47 5.82
C ASN A 94 16.61 1.95 5.67
N HIS A 95 17.78 1.30 5.55
CA HIS A 95 17.85 -0.16 5.45
C HIS A 95 17.19 -0.86 6.64
N PHE A 96 17.29 -0.27 7.83
CA PHE A 96 16.58 -0.69 9.04
C PHE A 96 15.87 0.49 9.69
N GLU A 97 14.66 0.24 10.19
CA GLU A 97 13.87 1.18 10.98
C GLU A 97 13.30 0.49 12.22
N LYS A 98 13.02 1.27 13.27
CA LYS A 98 12.41 0.71 14.48
C LYS A 98 11.01 0.18 14.18
N ALA A 99 10.67 -1.01 14.69
CA ALA A 99 9.35 -1.61 14.52
C ALA A 99 8.21 -0.70 14.97
N THR A 100 8.41 0.08 16.03
CA THR A 100 7.46 1.08 16.53
C THR A 100 7.21 2.22 15.54
N LYS A 101 8.24 2.68 14.82
CA LYS A 101 8.12 3.71 13.77
C LYS A 101 7.37 3.16 12.56
N ILE A 102 7.69 1.94 12.14
CA ILE A 102 7.03 1.29 11.00
C ILE A 102 5.53 1.12 11.28
N LYS A 103 5.17 0.60 12.45
CA LYS A 103 3.77 0.38 12.85
C LYS A 103 2.96 1.69 12.83
N LYS A 104 3.51 2.78 13.36
CA LYS A 104 2.89 4.12 13.33
C LYS A 104 2.56 4.60 11.92
N LEU A 105 3.52 4.49 11.00
CA LEU A 105 3.33 4.88 9.59
C LEU A 105 2.21 4.08 8.91
N VAL A 106 2.05 2.80 9.24
CA VAL A 106 1.01 1.93 8.66
C VAL A 106 -0.38 2.25 9.21
N ILE A 107 -0.50 2.56 10.50
CA ILE A 107 -1.78 2.89 11.16
C ILE A 107 -2.21 4.34 10.83
N GLY A 108 -1.25 5.21 10.47
CA GLY A 108 -1.50 6.62 10.21
C GLY A 108 -1.46 7.50 11.47
N GLU A 109 -0.66 7.10 12.46
CA GLU A 109 -0.46 7.77 13.76
C GLU A 109 0.91 8.43 13.93
#